data_AF-A0A437PLN3-F1
#
_entry.id   AF-A0A437PLN3-F1
#
_cell.length_a   1.000
_cell.length_b   1.000
_cell.length_c   1.000
_cell.angle_alpha   90.00
_cell.angle_beta   90.00
_cell.angle_gamma   90.00
#
_symmetry.space_group_name_H-M   'P 1'
#
loop_
_entity.id
_entity.type
_entity.pdbx_description
1 polymer ?
#
loop_
_entity_poly.entity_id
_entity_poly.type
_entity_poly.pdbx_seq_one_letter_code
_entity_poly.pdbx_strand_id
1 'polypeptide(L)'
;MPLEPRQELGADLLIDEDQVKCWVETVPPGEQRPAHTHRHPWVTVVLSGAHGESLDENGELIKTVTLETGQVGAQPRRVPAHAALRHYVRNLSDQTFVMVAIELRTPTAPEEGPSS
;
A
#
# COMPACT_ATOMS: atom_id res chain seq x y z
N MET A 1 -17.93 0.92 -12.31
CA MET A 1 -16.70 1.34 -13.02
C MET A 1 -15.53 0.90 -12.16
N PRO A 2 -14.55 0.13 -12.67
CA PRO A 2 -13.30 -0.06 -11.95
C PRO A 2 -12.67 1.32 -11.72
N LEU A 3 -12.18 1.57 -10.52
CA LEU A 3 -11.42 2.79 -10.25
C LEU A 3 -10.09 2.71 -10.99
N GLU A 4 -9.63 3.83 -11.55
CA GLU A 4 -8.31 3.91 -12.20
C GLU A 4 -7.22 3.57 -11.18
N PRO A 5 -6.11 2.89 -11.55
CA PRO A 5 -5.10 2.39 -10.60
C PRO A 5 -4.44 3.47 -9.71
N ARG A 6 -4.43 4.73 -10.16
CA ARG A 6 -4.02 5.91 -9.36
C ARG A 6 -4.94 6.16 -8.15
N GLN A 7 -6.21 5.77 -8.24
CA GLN A 7 -7.24 6.01 -7.22
C GLN A 7 -7.20 4.99 -6.07
N GLU A 8 -6.55 3.83 -6.24
CA GLU A 8 -6.54 2.79 -5.19
C GLU A 8 -5.58 3.12 -4.03
N LEU A 9 -4.42 3.74 -4.29
CA LEU A 9 -3.45 4.13 -3.25
C LEU A 9 -3.28 5.65 -3.06
N GLY A 10 -3.77 6.48 -4.01
CA GLY A 10 -3.60 7.94 -3.94
C GLY A 10 -2.15 8.40 -4.09
N ALA A 11 -1.35 7.63 -4.83
CA ALA A 11 0.09 7.80 -5.01
C ALA A 11 0.46 7.72 -6.50
N ASP A 12 1.67 8.17 -6.86
CA ASP A 12 2.13 8.13 -8.25
C ASP A 12 2.41 6.68 -8.66
N LEU A 13 1.73 6.22 -9.71
CA LEU A 13 1.89 4.91 -10.31
C LEU A 13 3.14 4.91 -11.19
N LEU A 14 4.09 4.03 -10.89
CA LEU A 14 5.31 3.83 -11.68
C LEU A 14 5.18 2.70 -12.69
N ILE A 15 4.52 1.60 -12.28
CA ILE A 15 4.40 0.38 -13.09
C ILE A 15 2.95 -0.08 -12.99
N ASP A 16 2.36 -0.36 -14.15
CA ASP A 16 1.00 -0.85 -14.30
C ASP A 16 0.96 -2.02 -15.28
N GLU A 17 1.30 -3.21 -14.79
CA GLU A 17 1.33 -4.43 -15.57
C GLU A 17 0.38 -5.46 -14.97
N ASP A 18 -0.03 -6.46 -15.76
CA ASP A 18 -1.02 -7.46 -15.36
C ASP A 18 -0.67 -8.17 -14.05
N GLN A 19 0.62 -8.44 -13.83
CA GLN A 19 1.13 -9.20 -12.70
C GLN A 19 1.74 -8.35 -11.59
N VAL A 20 2.03 -7.07 -11.86
CA VAL A 20 2.71 -6.20 -10.90
C VAL A 20 2.24 -4.76 -11.06
N LYS A 21 1.95 -4.15 -9.91
CA LYS A 21 1.76 -2.71 -9.84
C LYS A 21 2.71 -2.10 -8.84
N CYS A 22 3.20 -0.92 -9.16
CA CYS A 22 4.17 -0.23 -8.32
C CYS A 22 3.77 1.24 -8.18
N TRP A 23 3.80 1.75 -6.96
CA TRP A 23 3.54 3.15 -6.65
C TRP A 23 4.68 3.74 -5.82
N VAL A 24 4.89 5.05 -5.93
CA VAL A 24 5.72 5.83 -5.00
C VAL A 24 4.80 6.65 -4.12
N GLU A 25 4.80 6.30 -2.84
CA GLU A 25 4.16 7.09 -1.80
C GLU A 25 5.13 8.17 -1.33
N THR A 26 4.67 9.42 -1.33
CA THR A 26 5.39 10.58 -0.78
C THR A 26 4.46 11.27 0.21
N VAL A 27 4.87 11.39 1.47
CA VAL A 27 4.08 12.04 2.52
C VAL A 27 4.94 13.10 3.21
N PRO A 28 4.70 14.39 2.93
CA PRO A 28 5.39 15.49 3.59
C PRO A 28 5.21 15.49 5.12
N PRO A 29 6.07 16.21 5.87
CA PRO A 29 5.92 16.41 7.31
C PRO A 29 4.53 16.93 7.69
N GLY A 30 3.88 16.27 8.65
CA GLY A 30 2.54 16.65 9.14
C GLY A 30 1.37 16.28 8.22
N GLU A 31 1.64 15.78 7.01
CA GLU A 31 0.60 15.35 6.07
C GLU A 31 0.20 13.88 6.29
N GLN A 32 -0.90 13.49 5.64
CA GLN A 32 -1.37 12.12 5.60
C GLN A 32 -1.66 11.68 4.17
N ARG A 33 -1.36 10.42 3.86
CA ARG A 33 -1.78 9.82 2.59
C ARG A 33 -3.29 9.58 2.57
N PRO A 34 -3.94 9.50 1.38
CA PRO A 34 -5.34 9.06 1.26
C PRO A 34 -5.56 7.65 1.81
N ALA A 35 -6.80 7.38 2.25
CA ALA A 35 -7.18 6.08 2.78
C ALA A 35 -7.18 5.01 1.69
N HIS A 36 -6.54 3.89 1.98
CA HIS A 36 -6.46 2.79 1.03
C HIS A 36 -6.47 1.42 1.68
N THR A 37 -6.63 0.41 0.83
CA THR A 37 -6.76 -0.99 1.20
C THR A 37 -5.81 -1.84 0.38
N HIS A 38 -5.02 -2.69 1.04
CA HIS A 38 -4.18 -3.68 0.36
C HIS A 38 -5.03 -4.93 0.03
N ARG A 39 -5.29 -5.16 -1.26
CA ARG A 39 -6.12 -6.29 -1.73
C ARG A 39 -5.32 -7.51 -2.17
N HIS A 40 -4.03 -7.31 -2.43
CA HIS A 40 -3.10 -8.30 -2.92
C HIS A 40 -1.85 -8.32 -2.02
N PRO A 41 -1.03 -9.39 -2.08
CA PRO A 41 0.28 -9.40 -1.43
C PRO A 41 1.12 -8.23 -1.92
N TRP A 42 1.96 -7.68 -1.04
CA TRP A 42 2.78 -6.53 -1.40
C TRP A 42 4.13 -6.55 -0.68
N VAL A 43 5.09 -5.92 -1.33
CA VAL A 43 6.43 -5.61 -0.82
C VAL A 43 6.55 -4.10 -0.72
N THR A 44 7.10 -3.62 0.38
CA THR A 44 7.44 -2.20 0.55
C THR A 44 8.93 -2.01 0.61
N VAL A 45 9.42 -0.93 0.02
CA VAL A 45 10.80 -0.48 0.13
C VAL A 45 10.78 0.97 0.58
N VAL A 46 11.32 1.24 1.78
CA VAL A 46 11.35 2.59 2.35
C VAL A 46 12.58 3.33 1.81
N LEU A 47 12.35 4.39 1.04
CA LEU A 47 13.42 5.21 0.45
C LEU A 47 13.82 6.38 1.35
N SER A 48 12.88 6.90 2.13
CA SER A 48 13.10 7.91 3.18
C SER A 48 12.18 7.57 4.36
N GLY A 49 12.75 7.14 5.47
CA GLY A 49 12.03 6.68 6.66
C GLY A 49 11.23 7.77 7.37
N ALA A 50 10.38 7.39 8.30
CA ALA A 50 9.65 8.30 9.17
C ALA A 50 9.03 7.57 10.37
N HIS A 51 8.76 8.34 11.42
CA HIS A 51 7.79 8.00 12.46
C HIS A 51 6.41 8.56 12.11
N GLY A 52 5.36 7.79 12.42
CA GLY A 52 4.00 8.16 12.11
C GLY A 52 2.94 7.30 12.78
N GLU A 53 1.71 7.49 12.32
CA GLU A 53 0.53 6.78 12.80
C GLU A 53 -0.22 6.14 11.63
N SER A 54 -0.73 4.93 11.86
CA SER A 54 -1.74 4.32 11.01
C SER A 54 -3.10 4.54 11.65
N LEU A 55 -4.02 5.17 10.93
CA LEU A 55 -5.36 5.51 11.39
C LEU A 55 -6.41 4.76 10.57
N ASP A 56 -7.53 4.37 11.18
CA ASP A 56 -8.66 3.78 10.47
C ASP A 56 -9.48 4.83 9.69
N GLU A 57 -10.58 4.41 9.07
CA GLU A 57 -11.43 5.31 8.29
C GLU A 57 -12.16 6.39 9.11
N ASN A 58 -12.32 6.17 10.42
CA ASN A 58 -12.91 7.11 11.37
C ASN A 58 -11.87 8.04 12.00
N GLY A 59 -10.58 7.85 11.68
CA GLY A 59 -9.46 8.60 12.26
C GLY A 59 -8.99 8.05 13.62
N GLU A 60 -9.45 6.86 14.02
CA GLU A 60 -8.98 6.20 15.23
C GLU A 60 -7.60 5.58 15.02
N LEU A 61 -6.75 5.65 16.04
CA LEU A 61 -5.40 5.10 15.98
C LEU A 61 -5.42 3.57 15.95
N ILE A 62 -4.93 2.98 14.87
CA ILE A 62 -4.69 1.53 14.77
C ILE A 62 -3.35 1.20 15.44
N LYS A 63 -2.29 1.92 15.07
CA LYS A 63 -0.94 1.72 15.60
C LYS A 63 -0.04 2.92 15.29
N THR A 64 1.00 3.09 16.12
CA THR A 64 2.16 3.89 15.75
C THR A 64 3.10 3.06 14.88
N VAL A 65 3.83 3.73 13.99
CA VAL A 65 4.78 3.09 13.07
C VAL A 65 6.09 3.86 13.07
N THR A 66 7.20 3.12 13.03
CA THR A 66 8.52 3.66 12.69
C THR A 66 9.04 2.84 11.52
N LEU A 67 9.35 3.53 10.43
CA LEU A 67 9.87 2.95 9.20
C LEU A 67 11.25 3.53 8.94
N GLU A 68 12.24 2.65 8.78
CA GLU A 68 13.63 3.05 8.60
C GLU A 68 13.98 3.15 7.11
N THR A 69 14.85 4.10 6.74
CA THR A 69 15.40 4.17 5.38
C THR A 69 16.11 2.86 5.04
N GLY A 70 15.78 2.28 3.89
CA GLY A 70 16.29 0.99 3.43
C GLY A 70 15.53 -0.22 3.97
N GLN A 71 14.55 -0.03 4.86
CA GLN A 71 13.72 -1.12 5.34
C GLN A 71 12.89 -1.72 4.21
N VAL A 72 12.86 -3.05 4.16
CA VAL A 72 12.01 -3.82 3.25
C VAL A 72 10.99 -4.60 4.07
N GLY A 73 9.71 -4.43 3.74
CA GLY A 73 8.60 -5.17 4.33
C GLY A 73 7.93 -6.07 3.31
N ALA A 74 7.38 -7.20 3.75
CA ALA A 74 6.52 -8.03 2.92
C ALA A 74 5.28 -8.42 3.72
N GLN A 75 4.11 -8.34 3.10
CA GLN A 75 2.86 -8.77 3.72
C GLN A 75 2.22 -9.86 2.85
N PRO A 76 2.15 -11.11 3.36
CA PRO A 76 1.58 -12.22 2.61
C PRO A 76 0.04 -12.12 2.53
N ARG A 77 -0.53 -12.81 1.54
CA ARG A 77 -1.97 -12.87 1.14
C ARG A 77 -2.99 -13.19 2.26
N ARG A 78 -2.56 -13.42 3.49
CA ARG A 78 -3.44 -13.71 4.63
C ARG A 78 -3.73 -12.44 5.41
N VAL A 79 -4.39 -11.50 4.73
CA VAL A 79 -5.12 -10.46 5.44
C VAL A 79 -6.57 -10.94 5.44
N PRO A 80 -7.15 -11.35 6.59
CA PRO A 80 -8.58 -11.61 6.67
C PRO A 80 -9.38 -10.47 6.05
N ALA A 81 -10.53 -10.73 5.43
CA ALA A 81 -11.32 -9.67 4.77
C ALA A 81 -11.68 -8.48 5.68
N HIS A 82 -11.76 -8.71 7.00
CA HIS A 82 -11.95 -7.67 8.01
C HIS A 82 -10.67 -6.90 8.39
N ALA A 83 -9.50 -7.44 8.05
CA ALA A 83 -8.18 -6.88 8.29
C ALA A 83 -7.60 -6.19 7.05
N ALA A 84 -8.29 -6.23 5.90
CA ALA A 84 -8.08 -5.33 4.77
C ALA A 84 -8.57 -3.92 5.16
N LEU A 85 -8.10 -3.45 6.32
CA LEU A 85 -8.48 -2.21 6.96
C LEU A 85 -8.10 -1.10 6.02
N ARG A 86 -9.11 -0.37 5.59
CA ARG A 86 -8.91 0.90 4.92
C ARG A 86 -8.27 1.84 5.94
N HIS A 87 -7.04 2.28 5.67
CA HIS A 87 -6.29 3.08 6.63
C HIS A 87 -5.51 4.20 5.95
N TYR A 88 -5.24 5.24 6.73
CA TYR A 88 -4.34 6.35 6.38
C TYR A 88 -3.02 6.16 7.12
N VAL A 89 -1.95 6.72 6.58
CA VAL A 89 -0.68 6.88 7.28
C VAL A 89 -0.40 8.38 7.39
N ARG A 90 -0.21 8.86 8.62
CA ARG A 90 0.17 10.24 8.93
C ARG A 90 1.65 10.29 9.26
N ASN A 91 2.37 11.21 8.62
CA ASN A 91 3.77 11.45 8.90
C ASN A 91 3.90 12.46 10.05
N LEU A 92 4.47 12.02 11.17
CA LEU A 92 4.71 12.86 12.35
C LEU A 92 6.16 13.35 12.45
N SER A 93 6.99 13.00 11.46
CA SER A 93 8.39 13.42 11.42
C SER A 93 8.52 14.79 10.76
N ASP A 94 9.70 15.39 10.90
CA ASP A 94 10.10 16.64 10.23
C ASP A 94 10.69 16.42 8.82
N GLN A 95 10.82 15.16 8.38
CA GLN A 95 11.27 14.78 7.05
C GLN A 95 10.16 14.15 6.21
N THR A 96 10.27 14.27 4.88
CA THR A 96 9.34 13.64 3.95
C THR A 96 9.54 12.13 3.97
N PHE A 97 8.46 11.40 4.23
CA PHE A 97 8.42 9.95 4.10
C PHE A 97 8.29 9.57 2.62
N VAL A 98 9.13 8.65 2.14
CA VAL A 98 9.06 8.13 0.76
C VAL A 98 9.17 6.61 0.78
N MET A 99 8.24 5.95 0.10
CA MET A 99 8.20 4.49 0.02
C MET A 99 7.74 4.03 -1.35
N VAL A 100 8.34 2.94 -1.84
CA VAL A 100 7.84 2.19 -2.99
C VAL A 100 6.95 1.08 -2.47
N ALA A 101 5.70 1.04 -2.93
CA ALA A 101 4.77 -0.06 -2.70
C ALA A 101 4.68 -0.90 -3.97
N ILE A 102 4.95 -2.20 -3.88
CA ILE A 102 4.92 -3.16 -4.98
C ILE A 102 3.83 -4.17 -4.69
N GLU A 103 2.73 -4.12 -5.42
CA GLU A 103 1.66 -5.10 -5.38
C GLU A 103 1.96 -6.26 -6.32
N LEU A 104 1.82 -7.48 -5.80
CA LEU A 104 2.01 -8.73 -6.54
C LEU A 104 0.65 -9.33 -6.90
N ARG A 105 0.31 -9.31 -8.18
CA ARG A 105 -0.91 -9.92 -8.69
C ARG A 105 -0.58 -11.33 -9.16
N THR A 106 -1.08 -12.33 -8.42
CA THR A 106 -1.03 -13.70 -8.92
C THR A 106 -1.85 -13.77 -10.20
N PRO A 107 -1.36 -14.40 -11.29
CA PRO A 107 -2.19 -14.66 -12.45
C PRO A 107 -3.49 -15.32 -11.99
N THR A 108 -4.63 -14.84 -12.47
CA THR A 108 -5.82 -15.69 -12.48
C THR A 108 -5.42 -16.92 -13.29
N ALA A 109 -5.56 -18.12 -12.72
CA ALA A 109 -5.36 -19.32 -13.51
C ALA A 109 -6.19 -19.19 -14.79
N PRO A 110 -5.68 -19.57 -15.98
CA PRO A 110 -6.53 -19.62 -17.15
C PRO A 110 -7.74 -20.46 -16.79
N GLU A 111 -8.96 -19.97 -17.07
CA GLU A 111 -10.16 -20.80 -16.95
C GLU A 111 -9.86 -22.11 -17.65
N GLU A 112 -9.96 -23.23 -16.92
CA GLU A 112 -9.90 -24.54 -17.54
C GLU A 112 -11.05 -24.58 -18.54
N GLY A 113 -10.71 -24.39 -19.82
CA GLY A 113 -11.64 -24.55 -20.92
C GLY A 113 -12.25 -25.96 -20.85
N PRO A 114 -13.50 -26.14 -21.26
CA PRO A 114 -14.18 -27.42 -21.12
C PRO A 114 -13.37 -28.52 -21.79
N SER A 115 -12.99 -29.54 -21.00
CA SER A 115 -12.41 -30.78 -21.51
C SER A 115 -13.31 -31.32 -22.62
N SER A 116 -12.74 -31.47 -23.81
CA SER A 116 -13.37 -32.16 -24.96
C SER A 116 -13.40 -33.66 -24.77
#